data_AF-A0A2M7BN06-F1
#
_entry.id   AF-A0A2M7BN06-F1
#
_cell.length_a   1.000
_cell.length_b   1.000
_cell.length_c   1.000
_cell.angle_alpha   90.00
_cell.angle_beta   90.00
_cell.angle_gamma   90.00
#
_symmetry.space_group_name_H-M   'P 1'
#
loop_
_entity.id
_entity.type
_entity.pdbx_description
1 polymer ?
#
loop_
_entity_poly.entity_id
_entity_poly.type
_entity_poly.pdbx_seq_one_letter_code
_entity_poly.pdbx_strand_id
1 'polypeptide(L)'
;MKNLNQIVKIHLGILLIVLVALGYGYYRYWNIAVVNGKGISRIDYIKTMERAGGKQTLDQMVQESLILEEGRKNNITMDRTAIDAEIVKVEERLKAQGQTLDSALTLSGMTKADLEKQILIQKIQTTLAGNKTEITQTQIDEFIKTYKAQLPPKATKAKMETIAREELNAQAVKTAATTWVTELTKNAKVVMK
;
A
#
# COMPACT_ATOMS: atom_id res chain seq x y z
N MET A 1 4.73 60.60 28.89
CA MET A 1 5.61 59.48 29.28
C MET A 1 4.74 58.45 29.99
N LYS A 2 4.51 57.25 29.42
CA LYS A 2 3.78 56.19 30.14
C LYS A 2 4.59 55.80 31.38
N ASN A 3 3.96 55.83 32.54
CA ASN A 3 4.56 55.39 33.80
C ASN A 3 5.01 53.93 33.68
N LEU A 4 6.20 53.62 34.19
CA LEU A 4 6.82 52.28 34.09
C LEU A 4 5.87 51.17 34.56
N ASN A 5 5.08 51.43 35.60
CA ASN A 5 4.05 50.51 36.12
C ASN A 5 2.90 50.23 35.13
N GLN A 6 2.54 51.18 34.27
CA GLN A 6 1.51 50.97 33.25
C GLN A 6 2.04 50.13 32.09
N ILE A 7 3.32 50.29 31.73
CA ILE A 7 3.99 49.45 30.72
C ILE A 7 4.09 48.01 31.23
N VAL A 8 4.51 47.81 32.48
CA VAL A 8 4.60 46.49 33.12
C VAL A 8 3.23 45.78 33.16
N LYS A 9 2.16 46.49 33.53
CA LYS A 9 0.79 45.93 33.53
C LYS A 9 0.32 45.48 32.14
N ILE A 10 0.66 46.24 31.09
CA ILE A 10 0.33 45.87 29.71
C ILE A 10 1.08 44.60 29.30
N HIS A 11 2.38 44.48 29.61
CA HIS A 11 3.16 43.29 29.29
C HIS A 11 2.67 42.04 30.04
N LEU A 12 2.29 42.18 31.32
CA LEU A 12 1.66 41.11 32.11
C LEU A 12 0.32 40.66 31.51
N GLY A 13 -0.51 41.59 31.05
CA GLY A 13 -1.77 41.27 30.39
C GLY A 13 -1.57 40.51 29.08
N ILE A 14 -0.61 40.94 28.26
CA ILE A 14 -0.25 40.25 27.00
C ILE A 14 0.31 38.85 27.30
N LEU A 15 1.20 38.73 28.30
CA LEU A 15 1.75 37.44 28.71
C LEU A 15 0.65 36.46 29.13
N LEU A 16 -0.34 36.93 29.89
CA LEU A 16 -1.48 36.11 30.32
C LEU A 16 -2.30 35.63 29.11
N ILE A 17 -2.60 36.51 28.16
CA ILE A 17 -3.36 36.16 26.94
C ILE A 17 -2.58 35.14 26.11
N VAL A 18 -1.26 35.31 25.96
CA VAL A 18 -0.39 34.35 25.25
C VAL A 18 -0.40 32.99 25.96
N LEU A 19 -0.30 32.96 27.29
CA LEU A 19 -0.35 31.71 28.06
C LEU A 19 -1.71 31.01 27.94
N VAL A 20 -2.82 31.74 27.93
CA VAL A 20 -4.17 31.18 27.71
C VAL A 20 -4.32 30.63 26.30
N ALA A 21 -3.85 31.35 25.28
CA ALA A 21 -3.87 30.89 23.89
C ALA A 21 -3.00 29.63 23.69
N LEU A 22 -1.81 29.58 24.31
CA LEU A 22 -0.95 28.41 24.30
C LEU A 22 -1.57 27.22 25.04
N GLY A 23 -2.19 27.45 26.20
CA GLY A 23 -2.90 26.41 26.95
C GLY A 23 -4.10 25.85 26.19
N TYR A 24 -4.88 26.72 25.54
CA TYR A 24 -5.99 26.31 24.68
C TYR A 24 -5.50 25.54 23.45
N GLY A 25 -4.45 26.03 22.79
CA GLY A 25 -3.80 25.33 21.69
C GLY A 25 -3.30 23.95 22.11
N TYR A 26 -2.59 23.86 23.24
CA TYR A 26 -2.14 22.58 23.79
C TYR A 26 -3.31 21.64 24.06
N TYR A 27 -4.37 22.09 24.74
CA TYR A 27 -5.55 21.27 25.01
C TYR A 27 -6.27 20.80 23.73
N ARG A 28 -6.37 21.67 22.71
CA ARG A 28 -7.04 21.41 21.43
C ARG A 28 -6.23 20.50 20.51
N TYR A 29 -4.91 20.68 20.44
CA TYR A 29 -4.03 19.94 19.50
C TYR A 29 -3.49 18.64 20.10
N TRP A 30 -3.43 18.52 21.44
CA TRP A 30 -2.95 17.31 22.11
C TRP A 30 -4.02 16.22 22.22
N ASN A 31 -5.29 16.62 22.35
CA ASN A 31 -6.42 15.69 22.44
C ASN A 31 -7.10 15.56 21.09
N ILE A 32 -7.25 14.34 20.59
CA ILE A 32 -7.98 14.08 19.34
C ILE A 32 -9.50 13.94 19.56
N ALA A 33 -9.90 13.62 20.78
CA ALA A 33 -11.29 13.48 21.19
C ALA A 33 -11.40 13.74 22.69
N VAL A 34 -12.59 14.10 23.18
CA VAL A 34 -12.91 14.25 24.60
C VAL A 34 -14.20 13.50 24.88
N VAL A 35 -14.18 12.60 25.87
CA VAL A 35 -15.34 11.81 26.29
C VAL A 35 -15.60 12.08 27.76
N ASN A 36 -16.74 12.69 28.08
CA ASN A 36 -17.13 13.02 29.46
C ASN A 36 -16.04 13.80 30.24
N GLY A 37 -15.41 14.77 29.59
CA GLY A 37 -14.33 15.58 30.18
C GLY A 37 -12.95 14.90 30.21
N LYS A 38 -12.84 13.62 29.84
CA LYS A 38 -11.55 12.93 29.68
C LYS A 38 -11.07 13.02 28.23
N GLY A 39 -9.94 13.66 28.02
CA GLY A 39 -9.30 13.74 26.71
C GLY A 39 -8.66 12.40 26.30
N ILE A 40 -8.81 12.02 25.04
CA ILE A 40 -8.02 10.97 24.39
C ILE A 40 -6.84 11.67 23.74
N SER A 41 -5.64 11.40 24.25
CA SER A 41 -4.42 12.00 23.73
C SER A 41 -4.07 11.43 22.35
N ARG A 42 -3.49 12.26 21.50
CA ARG A 42 -2.97 11.83 20.19
C ARG A 42 -1.90 10.75 20.33
N ILE A 43 -1.07 10.83 21.37
CA ILE A 43 0.00 9.87 21.63
C ILE A 43 -0.58 8.49 21.96
N ASP A 44 -1.58 8.42 22.84
CA ASP A 44 -2.19 7.14 23.23
C ASP A 44 -2.92 6.50 22.06
N TYR A 45 -3.58 7.32 21.24
CA TYR A 45 -4.20 6.88 19.99
C TYR A 45 -3.17 6.29 19.02
N ILE A 46 -2.09 7.02 18.72
CA ILE A 46 -1.02 6.56 17.82
C ILE A 46 -0.38 5.28 18.37
N LYS A 47 0.01 5.24 19.65
CA LYS A 47 0.59 4.04 20.28
C LYS A 47 -0.34 2.83 20.20
N THR A 48 -1.65 3.05 20.28
CA THR A 48 -2.64 1.98 20.18
C THR A 48 -2.74 1.47 18.74
N MET A 49 -2.73 2.36 17.74
CA MET A 49 -2.64 1.97 16.33
C MET A 49 -1.34 1.25 15.98
N GLU A 50 -0.21 1.75 16.47
CA GLU A 50 1.10 1.13 16.29
C GLU A 50 1.13 -0.29 16.87
N ARG A 51 0.54 -0.49 18.05
CA ARG A 51 0.37 -1.83 18.64
C ARG A 51 -0.57 -2.73 17.83
N ALA A 52 -1.63 -2.18 17.25
CA ALA A 52 -2.62 -2.95 16.51
C ALA A 52 -2.12 -3.41 15.12
N GLY A 53 -1.32 -2.60 14.43
CA GLY A 53 -0.88 -2.91 13.07
C GLY A 53 0.41 -2.22 12.61
N GLY A 54 1.04 -1.38 13.43
CA GLY A 54 2.19 -0.57 13.05
C GLY A 54 3.37 -1.38 12.52
N LYS A 55 3.67 -2.53 13.14
CA LYS A 55 4.76 -3.41 12.65
C LYS A 55 4.48 -3.91 11.23
N GLN A 56 3.27 -4.41 10.96
CA GLN A 56 2.90 -4.91 9.64
C GLN A 56 2.92 -3.78 8.60
N THR A 57 2.39 -2.60 8.94
CA THR A 57 2.44 -1.43 8.07
C THR A 57 3.88 -1.04 7.76
N LEU A 58 4.75 -0.99 8.77
CA LEU A 58 6.17 -0.68 8.58
C LEU A 58 6.87 -1.73 7.70
N ASP A 59 6.64 -3.02 7.95
CA ASP A 59 7.21 -4.10 7.14
C ASP A 59 6.78 -3.97 5.67
N GLN A 60 5.51 -3.67 5.41
CA GLN A 60 5.01 -3.41 4.05
C GLN A 60 5.70 -2.19 3.43
N MET A 61 5.81 -1.07 4.15
CA MET A 61 6.47 0.14 3.64
C MET A 61 7.95 -0.11 3.32
N VAL A 62 8.64 -0.93 4.12
CA VAL A 62 10.02 -1.35 3.86
C VAL A 62 10.09 -2.15 2.56
N GLN A 63 9.24 -3.16 2.38
CA GLN A 63 9.19 -3.95 1.15
C GLN A 63 8.92 -3.09 -0.07
N GLU A 64 7.91 -2.21 -0.02
CA GLU A 64 7.59 -1.29 -1.13
C GLU A 64 8.78 -0.40 -1.48
N SER A 65 9.49 0.13 -0.47
CA SER A 65 10.66 0.98 -0.68
C SER A 65 11.80 0.23 -1.35
N LEU A 66 12.09 -1.00 -0.91
CA LEU A 66 13.11 -1.85 -1.51
C LEU A 66 12.79 -2.22 -2.95
N ILE A 67 11.54 -2.57 -3.24
CA ILE A 67 11.09 -2.91 -4.60
C ILE A 67 11.27 -1.71 -5.53
N LEU A 68 10.83 -0.51 -5.10
CA LEU A 68 10.97 0.70 -5.90
C LEU A 68 12.45 1.06 -6.13
N GLU A 69 13.30 0.87 -5.12
CA GLU A 69 14.74 1.07 -5.24
C GLU A 69 15.36 0.12 -6.28
N GLU A 70 15.04 -1.18 -6.23
CA GLU A 70 15.50 -2.16 -7.22
C GLU A 70 14.96 -1.88 -8.62
N GLY A 71 13.70 -1.47 -8.75
CA GLY A 71 13.13 -1.02 -10.01
C GLY A 71 13.94 0.13 -10.61
N ARG A 72 14.31 1.12 -9.80
CA ARG A 72 15.16 2.24 -10.23
C ARG A 72 16.56 1.79 -10.64
N LYS A 73 17.20 0.90 -9.86
CA LYS A 73 18.54 0.35 -10.20
C LYS A 73 18.54 -0.39 -11.54
N ASN A 74 17.44 -1.07 -11.85
CA ASN A 74 17.27 -1.82 -13.10
C ASN A 74 16.62 -0.99 -14.23
N ASN A 75 16.47 0.34 -14.05
CA ASN A 75 15.85 1.26 -15.02
C ASN A 75 14.43 0.85 -15.44
N ILE A 76 13.70 0.16 -14.57
CA ILE A 76 12.31 -0.21 -14.79
C ILE A 76 11.45 1.02 -14.51
N THR A 77 10.93 1.59 -15.59
CA THR A 77 9.97 2.69 -15.55
C THR A 77 8.72 2.27 -16.30
N MET A 78 7.56 2.78 -15.89
CA MET A 78 6.34 2.69 -16.68
C MET A 78 6.05 4.05 -17.28
N ASP A 79 5.88 4.09 -18.60
CA ASP A 79 5.31 5.26 -19.24
C ASP A 79 3.85 5.44 -18.79
N ARG A 80 3.38 6.67 -18.80
CA ARG A 80 2.03 7.05 -18.38
C ARG A 80 0.97 6.28 -19.16
N THR A 81 1.19 6.06 -20.45
CA THR A 81 0.29 5.29 -21.33
C THR A 81 0.11 3.84 -20.84
N ALA A 82 1.17 3.21 -20.34
CA ALA A 82 1.12 1.85 -19.81
C ALA A 82 0.40 1.80 -18.46
N ILE A 83 0.59 2.83 -17.61
CA ILE A 83 -0.12 2.95 -16.33
C ILE A 83 -1.62 3.14 -16.59
N ASP A 84 -1.99 4.04 -17.49
CA ASP A 84 -3.39 4.30 -17.83
C ASP A 84 -4.07 3.05 -18.40
N ALA A 85 -3.37 2.24 -19.21
CA ALA A 85 -3.88 0.97 -19.72
C ALA A 85 -4.15 -0.06 -18.60
N GLU A 86 -3.29 -0.15 -17.59
CA GLU A 86 -3.53 -1.01 -16.43
C GLU A 86 -4.69 -0.49 -15.56
N ILE A 87 -4.81 0.83 -15.41
CA ILE A 87 -5.96 1.44 -14.72
C ILE A 87 -7.27 1.09 -15.43
N VAL A 88 -7.33 1.16 -16.76
CA VAL A 88 -8.52 0.78 -17.54
C VAL A 88 -8.90 -0.68 -17.28
N LYS A 89 -7.95 -1.61 -17.23
CA LYS A 89 -8.24 -3.02 -16.89
C LYS A 89 -8.81 -3.16 -15.48
N VAL A 90 -8.29 -2.39 -14.52
CA VAL A 90 -8.85 -2.37 -13.15
C VAL A 90 -10.27 -1.82 -13.15
N GLU A 91 -10.53 -0.75 -13.90
CA GLU A 91 -11.87 -0.17 -14.06
C GLU A 91 -12.86 -1.17 -14.67
N GLU A 92 -12.47 -1.88 -15.73
CA GLU A 92 -13.31 -2.90 -16.38
C GLU A 92 -13.67 -4.02 -15.41
N ARG A 93 -12.69 -4.51 -14.63
CA ARG A 93 -12.92 -5.54 -13.61
C ARG A 93 -13.87 -5.06 -12.52
N LEU A 94 -13.74 -3.80 -12.07
CA LEU A 94 -14.63 -3.23 -11.06
C LEU A 94 -16.04 -3.01 -11.62
N LYS A 95 -16.18 -2.55 -12.87
CA LYS A 95 -17.47 -2.39 -13.55
C LYS A 95 -18.20 -3.72 -13.68
N ALA A 96 -17.48 -4.80 -13.99
CA ALA A 96 -18.05 -6.15 -14.02
C ALA A 96 -18.59 -6.61 -12.64
N GLN A 97 -18.11 -6.01 -11.55
CA GLN A 97 -18.57 -6.25 -10.18
C GLN A 97 -19.58 -5.19 -9.70
N GLY A 98 -20.04 -4.30 -10.57
CA GLY A 98 -20.99 -3.24 -10.23
C GLY A 98 -20.40 -2.09 -9.42
N GLN A 99 -19.07 -1.92 -9.42
CA GLN A 99 -18.38 -0.84 -8.72
C GLN A 99 -17.69 0.13 -9.68
N THR A 100 -17.47 1.36 -9.21
CA THR A 100 -16.61 2.34 -9.90
C THR A 100 -15.22 2.35 -9.27
N LEU A 101 -14.21 2.78 -10.03
CA LEU A 101 -12.86 2.93 -9.50
C LEU A 101 -12.82 3.92 -8.34
N ASP A 102 -13.47 5.07 -8.47
CA ASP A 102 -13.48 6.10 -7.43
C ASP A 102 -14.12 5.60 -6.12
N SER A 103 -15.25 4.88 -6.21
CA SER A 103 -15.86 4.26 -5.02
C SER A 103 -14.96 3.21 -4.39
N ALA A 104 -14.27 2.40 -5.20
CA ALA A 104 -13.38 1.35 -4.69
C ALA A 104 -12.16 1.97 -3.98
N LEU A 105 -11.55 2.99 -4.59
CA LEU A 105 -10.42 3.72 -4.00
C LEU A 105 -10.84 4.39 -2.68
N THR A 106 -11.98 5.06 -2.66
CA THR A 106 -12.52 5.71 -1.45
C THR A 106 -12.75 4.69 -0.32
N LEU A 107 -13.37 3.54 -0.63
CA LEU A 107 -13.61 2.47 0.34
C LEU A 107 -12.31 1.88 0.88
N SER A 108 -11.28 1.78 0.05
CA SER A 108 -9.95 1.33 0.46
C SER A 108 -9.09 2.42 1.12
N GLY A 109 -9.57 3.66 1.20
CA GLY A 109 -8.80 4.80 1.70
C GLY A 109 -7.58 5.13 0.84
N MET A 110 -7.62 4.79 -0.45
CA MET A 110 -6.54 4.98 -1.42
C MET A 110 -6.84 6.17 -2.33
N THR A 111 -5.78 6.82 -2.80
CA THR A 111 -5.84 7.79 -3.90
C THR A 111 -5.53 7.12 -5.24
N LYS A 112 -5.80 7.82 -6.35
CA LYS A 112 -5.34 7.37 -7.68
C LYS A 112 -3.81 7.22 -7.72
N ALA A 113 -3.06 8.11 -7.08
CA ALA A 113 -1.61 8.02 -7.00
C ALA A 113 -1.14 6.75 -6.27
N ASP A 114 -1.86 6.32 -5.23
CA ASP A 114 -1.56 5.07 -4.55
C ASP A 114 -1.78 3.86 -5.47
N LEU A 115 -2.84 3.88 -6.28
CA LEU A 115 -3.07 2.85 -7.29
C LEU A 115 -1.95 2.83 -8.35
N GLU A 116 -1.57 3.99 -8.88
CA GLU A 116 -0.47 4.10 -9.84
C GLU A 116 0.85 3.54 -9.27
N LYS A 117 1.14 3.86 -7.99
CA LYS A 117 2.28 3.29 -7.27
C LYS A 117 2.19 1.76 -7.15
N GLN A 118 1.02 1.21 -6.82
CA GLN A 118 0.82 -0.23 -6.71
C GLN A 118 1.00 -0.94 -8.06
N ILE A 119 0.51 -0.35 -9.15
CA ILE A 119 0.72 -0.86 -10.53
C ILE A 119 2.22 -0.88 -10.86
N LEU A 120 2.95 0.19 -10.54
CA LEU A 120 4.40 0.24 -10.76
C LEU A 120 5.14 -0.84 -9.95
N ILE A 121 4.80 -1.01 -8.67
CA ILE A 121 5.38 -2.04 -7.80
C ILE A 121 5.13 -3.44 -8.39
N GLN A 122 3.90 -3.73 -8.82
CA GLN A 122 3.55 -5.00 -9.46
C GLN A 122 4.36 -5.23 -10.74
N LYS A 123 4.53 -4.19 -11.56
CA LYS A 123 5.34 -4.27 -12.78
C LYS A 123 6.80 -4.59 -12.47
N ILE A 124 7.39 -3.92 -11.48
CA ILE A 124 8.78 -4.17 -11.08
C ILE A 124 8.93 -5.61 -10.59
N GLN A 125 8.04 -6.05 -9.69
CA GLN A 125 8.05 -7.41 -9.15
C GLN A 125 7.99 -8.46 -10.26
N THR A 126 7.04 -8.34 -11.19
CA THR A 126 6.88 -9.30 -12.29
C THR A 126 8.05 -9.28 -13.26
N THR A 127 8.61 -8.09 -13.54
CA THR A 127 9.75 -7.92 -14.45
C THR A 127 11.03 -8.50 -13.87
N LEU A 128 11.32 -8.23 -12.58
CA LEU A 128 12.54 -8.68 -11.91
C LEU A 128 12.47 -10.13 -11.41
N ALA A 129 11.27 -10.63 -11.13
CA ALA A 129 11.07 -12.05 -10.80
C ALA A 129 11.42 -12.95 -12.00
N GLY A 130 11.05 -12.54 -13.21
CA GLY A 130 11.33 -13.25 -14.46
C GLY A 130 10.64 -14.61 -14.60
N ASN A 131 10.50 -15.09 -15.85
CA ASN A 131 10.01 -16.43 -16.17
C ASN A 131 11.05 -17.50 -15.79
N LYS A 132 11.13 -17.86 -14.50
CA LYS A 132 12.16 -18.80 -14.01
C LYS A 132 11.73 -20.27 -13.97
N THR A 133 10.61 -20.63 -14.57
CA THR A 133 10.09 -22.01 -14.49
C THR A 133 9.63 -22.49 -15.84
N GLU A 134 10.30 -23.55 -16.30
CA GLU A 134 9.83 -24.36 -17.41
C GLU A 134 8.61 -25.16 -16.94
N ILE A 135 7.43 -24.84 -17.48
CA ILE A 135 6.21 -25.60 -17.16
C ILE A 135 6.25 -26.94 -17.90
N THR A 136 6.37 -28.00 -17.12
CA THR A 136 6.45 -29.39 -17.60
C THR A 136 5.08 -29.92 -18.02
N GLN A 137 5.05 -30.91 -18.91
CA GLN A 137 3.80 -31.55 -19.33
C GLN A 137 3.07 -32.23 -18.16
N THR A 138 3.81 -32.82 -17.22
CA THR A 138 3.24 -33.43 -16.01
C THR A 138 2.43 -32.43 -15.18
N GLN A 139 2.93 -31.21 -15.01
CA GLN A 139 2.21 -30.15 -14.28
C GLN A 139 0.94 -29.72 -15.01
N ILE A 140 0.97 -29.68 -16.34
CA ILE A 140 -0.20 -29.35 -17.17
C ILE A 140 -1.27 -30.43 -17.02
N ASP A 141 -0.88 -31.69 -17.13
CA ASP A 141 -1.80 -32.83 -17.01
C ASP A 141 -2.43 -32.89 -15.61
N GLU A 142 -1.64 -32.63 -14.56
CA GLU A 142 -2.11 -32.57 -13.18
C GLU A 142 -3.05 -31.38 -12.94
N PHE A 143 -2.75 -30.21 -13.50
CA PHE A 143 -3.65 -29.06 -13.45
C PHE A 143 -5.00 -29.38 -14.10
N ILE A 144 -4.98 -29.94 -15.32
CA ILE A 144 -6.21 -30.30 -16.04
C ILE A 144 -7.02 -31.32 -15.25
N LYS A 145 -6.37 -32.32 -14.64
CA LYS A 145 -7.02 -33.33 -13.81
C LYS A 145 -7.67 -32.70 -12.57
N THR A 146 -6.97 -31.79 -11.90
CA THR A 146 -7.40 -31.16 -10.65
C THR A 146 -8.53 -30.16 -10.86
N TYR A 147 -8.42 -29.33 -11.91
CA TYR A 147 -9.32 -28.21 -12.18
C TYR A 147 -10.33 -28.51 -13.29
N LYS A 148 -10.54 -29.79 -13.63
CA LYS A 148 -11.42 -30.23 -14.72
C LYS A 148 -12.82 -29.61 -14.70
N ALA A 149 -13.39 -29.42 -13.50
CA ALA A 149 -14.72 -28.83 -13.32
C ALA A 149 -14.78 -27.32 -13.59
N GLN A 150 -13.64 -26.62 -13.54
CA GLN A 150 -13.51 -25.18 -13.79
C GLN A 150 -13.10 -24.88 -15.23
N LEU A 151 -12.60 -25.90 -15.96
CA LEU A 151 -12.28 -25.78 -17.37
C LEU A 151 -13.55 -25.73 -18.23
N PRO A 152 -13.53 -25.02 -19.38
CA PRO A 152 -14.69 -24.95 -20.25
C PRO A 152 -15.11 -26.36 -20.71
N PRO A 153 -16.38 -26.76 -20.52
CA PRO A 153 -16.82 -28.16 -20.71
C PRO A 153 -16.75 -28.68 -22.16
N LYS A 154 -16.40 -27.83 -23.13
CA LYS A 154 -16.20 -28.16 -24.55
C LYS A 154 -14.84 -27.71 -25.09
N ALA A 155 -13.89 -27.35 -24.23
CA ALA A 155 -12.54 -26.99 -24.67
C ALA A 155 -11.84 -28.21 -25.29
N THR A 156 -11.14 -27.99 -26.41
CA THR A 156 -10.26 -29.02 -26.99
C THR A 156 -9.09 -29.29 -26.05
N LYS A 157 -8.44 -30.45 -26.20
CA LYS A 157 -7.24 -30.80 -25.42
C LYS A 157 -6.17 -29.68 -25.50
N ALA A 158 -5.88 -29.20 -26.70
CA ALA A 158 -4.95 -28.09 -26.91
C ALA A 158 -5.37 -26.80 -26.20
N LYS A 159 -6.67 -26.49 -26.15
CA LYS A 159 -7.17 -25.30 -25.44
C LYS A 159 -7.06 -25.46 -23.92
N MET A 160 -7.33 -26.65 -23.38
CA MET A 160 -7.13 -26.95 -21.96
C MET A 160 -5.66 -26.87 -21.57
N GLU A 161 -4.75 -27.39 -22.39
CA GLU A 161 -3.29 -27.28 -22.17
C GLU A 161 -2.81 -25.82 -22.22
N THR A 162 -3.36 -25.01 -23.11
CA THR A 162 -3.04 -23.57 -23.19
C THR A 162 -3.47 -22.86 -21.91
N ILE A 163 -4.71 -23.05 -21.47
CA ILE A 163 -5.25 -22.47 -20.22
C ILE A 163 -4.40 -22.91 -19.03
N ALA A 164 -4.13 -24.21 -18.91
CA ALA A 164 -3.31 -24.75 -17.83
C ALA A 164 -1.91 -24.14 -17.82
N ARG A 165 -1.27 -23.98 -18.99
CA ARG A 165 0.04 -23.36 -19.10
C ARG A 165 0.02 -21.88 -18.72
N GLU A 166 -0.99 -21.13 -19.13
CA GLU A 166 -1.17 -19.72 -18.75
C GLU A 166 -1.33 -19.55 -17.23
N GLU A 167 -2.18 -20.37 -16.60
CA GLU A 167 -2.42 -20.35 -15.15
C GLU A 167 -1.18 -20.77 -14.36
N LEU A 168 -0.50 -21.85 -14.78
CA LEU A 168 0.73 -22.30 -14.15
C LEU A 168 1.84 -21.26 -14.28
N ASN A 169 1.97 -20.60 -15.43
CA ASN A 169 2.89 -19.48 -15.60
C ASN A 169 2.55 -18.31 -14.67
N ALA A 170 1.27 -17.92 -14.60
CA ALA A 170 0.83 -16.85 -13.71
C ALA A 170 1.13 -17.16 -12.23
N GLN A 171 0.89 -18.40 -11.81
CA GLN A 171 1.21 -18.88 -10.47
C GLN A 171 2.72 -18.89 -10.19
N ALA A 172 3.52 -19.32 -11.17
CA ALA A 172 4.95 -19.39 -11.02
C ALA A 172 5.59 -18.00 -10.96
N VAL A 173 5.12 -17.04 -11.78
CA VAL A 173 5.53 -15.63 -11.70
C VAL A 173 5.17 -15.04 -10.34
N LYS A 174 3.96 -15.30 -9.82
CA LYS A 174 3.55 -14.84 -8.48
C LYS A 174 4.44 -15.40 -7.38
N THR A 175 4.78 -16.69 -7.45
CA THR A 175 5.69 -17.35 -6.51
C THR A 175 7.09 -16.74 -6.60
N ALA A 176 7.64 -16.61 -7.81
CA ALA A 176 8.95 -16.03 -8.05
C ALA A 176 9.03 -14.58 -7.53
N ALA A 177 8.00 -13.77 -7.75
CA ALA A 177 7.91 -12.41 -7.21
C ALA A 177 7.90 -12.40 -5.67
N THR A 178 7.16 -13.31 -5.04
CA THR A 178 7.09 -13.41 -3.58
C THR A 178 8.43 -13.83 -2.98
N THR A 179 9.09 -14.82 -3.59
CA THR A 179 10.43 -15.26 -3.20
C THR A 179 11.45 -14.14 -3.38
N TRP A 180 11.43 -13.45 -4.53
CA TRP A 180 12.32 -12.33 -4.81
C TRP A 180 12.19 -11.20 -3.78
N VAL A 181 10.97 -10.79 -3.43
CA VAL A 181 10.74 -9.76 -2.39
C VAL A 181 11.24 -10.22 -1.03
N THR A 182 11.06 -11.51 -0.71
CA THR A 182 11.51 -12.09 0.56
C THR A 182 13.05 -12.07 0.64
N GLU A 183 13.74 -12.49 -0.42
CA GLU A 183 15.20 -12.46 -0.50
C GLU A 183 15.74 -11.03 -0.49
N LEU A 184 15.09 -10.11 -1.22
CA LEU A 184 15.43 -8.70 -1.23
C LEU A 184 15.34 -8.10 0.18
N THR A 185 14.27 -8.41 0.90
CA THR A 185 14.06 -7.92 2.28
C THR A 185 15.09 -8.52 3.24
N LYS A 186 15.42 -9.81 3.10
CA LYS A 186 16.42 -10.49 3.93
C LYS A 186 17.82 -9.92 3.75
N ASN A 187 18.16 -9.52 2.52
CA ASN A 187 19.49 -8.99 2.18
C ASN A 187 19.60 -7.47 2.38
N ALA A 188 18.48 -6.78 2.63
CA ALA A 188 18.47 -5.36 2.86
C ALA A 188 18.98 -4.99 4.26
N LYS A 189 19.73 -3.90 4.34
CA LYS A 189 20.13 -3.29 5.62
C LYS A 189 19.01 -2.38 6.11
N VAL A 190 18.17 -2.88 7.01
CA VAL A 190 17.08 -2.11 7.63
C VAL A 190 17.49 -1.70 9.04
N VAL A 191 17.56 -0.39 9.31
CA VAL A 191 17.79 0.15 10.65
C VAL A 191 16.46 0.67 11.19
N MET A 192 15.85 -0.10 12.10
CA MET A 192 14.66 0.34 12.84
C MET A 192 15.09 1.31 13.96
N LYS A 193 14.31 2.36 14.18
CA LYS A 193 14.53 3.36 15.24
C LYS A 193 13.37 3.33 16.23
#